data_AF-A0A0D2KKS7-F1
#
_entry.id   AF-A0A0D2KKS7-F1
#
_cell.length_a   1.000
_cell.length_b   1.000
_cell.length_c   1.000
_cell.angle_alpha   90.00
_cell.angle_beta   90.00
_cell.angle_gamma   90.00
#
_symmetry.space_group_name_H-M   'P 1'
#
loop_
_entity.id
_entity.type
_entity.pdbx_description
1 polymer ?
#
loop_
_entity_poly.entity_id
_entity_poly.type
_entity_poly.pdbx_seq_one_letter_code
_entity_poly.pdbx_strand_id
1 'polypeptide(L)'
;MAKLRFAMVCASNMNRSMEAHDSLAKHKLFVPSYGVGQHVKLPGASKDSPNVYQFGTPYRTIFEDLKGKDPALYTRNGLLKMLERNMAVKQAPEGWQHDREHHFDVAVCFEEKVMEQVVEDMHNREPSTMKPLLVINI
;
A
#
# COMPACT_ATOMS: atom_id res chain seq x y z
N MET A 1 -26.43 5.29 -10.35
CA MET A 1 -25.07 5.86 -10.53
C MET A 1 -24.09 4.72 -10.62
N ALA A 2 -23.08 4.80 -11.50
CA ALA A 2 -22.00 3.81 -11.53
C ALA A 2 -21.18 3.89 -10.23
N LYS A 3 -20.77 2.74 -9.69
CA LYS A 3 -19.97 2.68 -8.47
C LYS A 3 -18.52 3.00 -8.82
N LEU A 4 -17.99 4.10 -8.27
CA LEU A 4 -16.59 4.49 -8.45
C LEU A 4 -15.65 3.44 -7.86
N ARG A 5 -14.56 3.16 -8.59
CA ARG A 5 -13.46 2.28 -8.17
C ARG A 5 -12.28 3.14 -7.75
N PHE A 6 -11.87 2.97 -6.51
CA PHE A 6 -10.80 3.75 -5.92
C PHE A 6 -9.52 2.94 -5.78
N ALA A 7 -8.37 3.59 -5.76
CA ALA A 7 -7.10 3.00 -5.35
C ALA A 7 -6.44 3.89 -4.29
N MET A 8 -6.07 3.30 -3.14
CA MET A 8 -5.38 3.99 -2.05
C MET A 8 -3.87 3.74 -2.17
N VAL A 9 -3.04 4.76 -2.38
CA VAL A 9 -1.62 4.56 -2.74
C VAL A 9 -0.69 5.28 -1.77
N CYS A 10 0.27 4.54 -1.20
CA CYS A 10 1.36 5.12 -0.40
C CYS A 10 2.73 4.58 -0.84
N ALA A 11 3.79 4.77 -0.06
CA ALA A 11 5.11 4.27 -0.42
C ALA A 11 5.24 2.73 -0.35
N SER A 12 4.93 2.11 0.79
CA SER A 12 5.23 0.69 1.05
C SER A 12 3.99 -0.20 1.21
N ASN A 13 2.80 0.35 0.99
CA ASN A 13 1.53 -0.33 1.22
C ASN A 13 1.42 -1.02 2.59
N MET A 14 1.81 -0.29 3.64
CA MET A 14 1.90 -0.81 5.01
C MET A 14 0.99 -0.07 5.98
N ASN A 15 1.03 1.27 5.96
CA ASN A 15 0.33 2.09 6.94
C ASN A 15 -0.83 2.89 6.31
N ARG A 16 -0.53 4.08 5.76
CA ARG A 16 -1.53 5.05 5.27
C ARG A 16 -2.55 4.45 4.29
N SER A 17 -2.09 3.79 3.23
CA SER A 17 -2.99 3.17 2.24
C SER A 17 -3.81 2.01 2.80
N MET A 18 -3.25 1.25 3.75
CA MET A 18 -3.92 0.10 4.37
C MET A 18 -4.95 0.51 5.41
N GLU A 19 -4.70 1.58 6.17
CA GLU A 19 -5.69 2.15 7.08
C GLU A 19 -6.89 2.71 6.30
N ALA A 20 -6.63 3.43 5.20
CA ALA A 20 -7.69 3.92 4.32
C ALA A 20 -8.48 2.76 3.68
N HIS A 21 -7.80 1.70 3.23
CA HIS A 21 -8.44 0.50 2.71
C HIS A 21 -9.36 -0.14 3.76
N ASP A 22 -8.85 -0.45 4.96
CA ASP A 22 -9.63 -1.07 6.04
C ASP A 22 -10.88 -0.24 6.40
N SER A 23 -10.69 1.08 6.58
CA SER A 23 -11.78 1.99 6.95
C SER A 23 -12.85 2.11 5.86
N LEU A 24 -12.46 2.29 4.60
CA LEU A 24 -13.40 2.48 3.49
C LEU A 24 -14.07 1.17 3.04
N ALA A 25 -13.37 0.03 3.18
CA ALA A 25 -13.94 -1.29 2.88
C ALA A 25 -15.11 -1.63 3.81
N LYS A 26 -15.05 -1.23 5.09
CA LYS A 26 -16.17 -1.35 6.05
C LYS A 26 -17.43 -0.61 5.60
N HIS A 27 -17.28 0.41 4.74
CA HIS A 27 -18.37 1.17 4.14
C HIS A 27 -18.78 0.65 2.75
N LYS A 28 -18.39 -0.59 2.41
CA LYS A 28 -18.74 -1.29 1.16
C LYS A 28 -18.25 -0.60 -0.12
N LEU A 29 -17.23 0.25 -0.03
CA LEU A 29 -16.54 0.81 -1.20
C LEU A 29 -15.56 -0.21 -1.78
N PHE A 30 -15.32 -0.16 -3.09
CA PHE A 30 -14.27 -0.94 -3.73
C PHE A 30 -12.98 -0.10 -3.73
N VAL A 31 -12.06 -0.43 -2.81
CA VAL A 31 -10.92 0.42 -2.41
C VAL A 31 -9.62 -0.38 -2.24
N PRO A 32 -9.12 -1.10 -3.27
CA PRO A 32 -7.80 -1.72 -3.19
C PRO A 32 -6.69 -0.68 -2.88
N SER A 33 -5.56 -1.18 -2.41
CA SER A 33 -4.45 -0.35 -1.91
C SER A 33 -3.09 -0.78 -2.48
N TYR A 34 -2.18 0.17 -2.67
CA TYR A 34 -0.90 -0.10 -3.35
C TYR A 34 0.27 0.70 -2.75
N GLY A 35 1.47 0.29 -3.14
CA GLY A 35 2.73 0.94 -2.85
C GLY A 35 3.43 1.33 -4.14
N VAL A 36 4.08 2.50 -4.20
CA VAL A 36 4.92 2.88 -5.36
C VAL A 36 6.41 2.68 -5.14
N GLY A 37 6.84 2.40 -3.90
CA GLY A 37 8.24 2.22 -3.61
C GLY A 37 8.83 1.03 -4.38
N GLN A 38 10.15 0.99 -4.50
CA GLN A 38 10.85 -0.18 -5.04
C GLN A 38 10.75 -1.39 -4.09
N HIS A 39 10.69 -1.13 -2.79
CA HIS A 39 10.62 -2.13 -1.74
C HIS A 39 9.67 -1.69 -0.63
N VAL A 40 9.18 -2.66 0.13
CA VAL A 40 8.45 -2.42 1.38
C VAL A 40 9.48 -2.11 2.46
N LYS A 41 9.40 -0.93 3.07
CA LYS A 41 10.31 -0.51 4.14
C LYS A 41 9.54 -0.28 5.44
N LEU A 42 10.00 -0.91 6.52
CA LEU A 42 9.47 -0.74 7.87
C LEU A 42 10.59 -0.26 8.82
N PRO A 43 10.26 0.56 9.83
CA PRO A 43 11.21 0.93 10.88
C PRO A 43 11.85 -0.31 11.53
N GLY A 44 13.15 -0.26 11.80
CA GLY A 44 13.88 -1.26 12.58
C GLY A 44 14.38 -0.70 13.91
N ALA A 45 15.45 -1.29 14.44
CA ALA A 45 16.04 -0.89 15.72
C ALA A 45 16.69 0.51 15.68
N SER A 46 17.12 0.96 14.50
CA SER A 46 17.70 2.27 14.27
C SER A 46 17.26 2.83 12.91
N LYS A 47 17.51 4.12 12.66
CA LYS A 47 17.23 4.79 11.39
C LYS A 47 17.97 4.14 10.22
N ASP A 48 19.18 3.66 10.46
CA ASP A 48 20.07 3.10 9.43
C ASP A 48 19.89 1.60 9.24
N SER A 49 18.99 0.97 10.00
CA SER A 49 18.71 -0.47 9.93
C SER A 49 17.22 -0.75 9.75
N PRO A 50 16.60 -0.31 8.63
CA PRO A 50 15.21 -0.62 8.33
C PRO A 50 15.01 -2.10 7.99
N ASN A 51 13.81 -2.62 8.24
CA ASN A 51 13.40 -3.91 7.70
C ASN A 51 12.90 -3.71 6.27
N VAL A 52 13.48 -4.45 5.32
CA VAL A 52 13.19 -4.31 3.89
C VAL A 52 12.68 -5.63 3.34
N TYR A 53 11.56 -5.60 2.62
CA TYR A 53 10.95 -6.75 1.99
C TYR A 53 10.56 -6.43 0.54
N GLN A 54 10.36 -7.47 -0.26
CA GLN A 54 9.82 -7.33 -1.60
C GLN A 54 8.31 -7.13 -1.56
N PHE A 55 7.76 -6.41 -2.55
CA PHE A 55 6.32 -6.46 -2.78
C PHE A 55 5.90 -7.91 -3.10
N GLY A 56 4.71 -8.30 -2.62
CA GLY A 56 4.22 -9.68 -2.69
C GLY A 56 4.64 -10.57 -1.51
N THR A 57 5.58 -10.17 -0.64
CA THR A 57 5.85 -10.91 0.60
C THR A 57 4.62 -10.88 1.52
N PRO A 58 4.00 -12.02 1.90
CA PRO A 58 2.79 -12.01 2.71
C PRO A 58 2.98 -11.29 4.04
N TYR A 59 1.96 -10.52 4.47
CA TYR A 59 2.04 -9.79 5.75
C TYR A 59 2.28 -10.72 6.94
N ARG A 60 1.77 -11.96 6.88
CA ARG A 60 2.05 -13.02 7.87
C ARG A 60 3.54 -13.34 7.96
N THR A 61 4.22 -13.48 6.82
CA THR A 61 5.65 -13.76 6.79
C THR A 61 6.44 -12.60 7.41
N ILE A 62 6.07 -11.36 7.10
CA ILE A 62 6.69 -10.16 7.68
C ILE A 62 6.45 -10.11 9.20
N PHE A 63 5.24 -10.42 9.65
CA PHE A 63 4.87 -10.46 11.07
C PHE A 63 5.74 -11.47 11.84
N GLU A 64 5.85 -12.71 11.36
CA GLU A 64 6.64 -13.74 12.04
C GLU A 64 8.14 -13.41 12.04
N ASP A 65 8.67 -12.81 10.96
CA ASP A 65 10.06 -12.36 10.92
C ASP A 65 10.34 -11.27 11.96
N LEU A 66 9.50 -10.21 12.03
CA LEU A 66 9.68 -9.16 13.02
C LEU A 66 9.52 -9.70 14.45
N LYS A 67 8.50 -10.54 14.68
CA LYS A 67 8.25 -11.16 15.99
C LYS A 67 9.43 -12.04 16.43
N GLY A 68 10.09 -12.74 15.50
CA GLY A 68 11.28 -13.54 15.77
C GLY A 68 12.53 -12.69 16.06
N LYS A 69 12.64 -11.50 15.45
CA LYS A 69 13.78 -10.58 15.65
C LYS A 69 13.76 -9.88 17.00
N ASP A 70 12.69 -9.16 17.32
CA ASP A 70 12.55 -8.44 18.59
C ASP A 70 11.05 -8.15 18.90
N PRO A 71 10.36 -9.08 19.57
CA PRO A 71 8.93 -8.94 19.83
C PRO A 71 8.61 -7.74 20.71
N ALA A 72 9.49 -7.36 21.65
CA ALA A 72 9.26 -6.23 22.55
C ALA A 72 9.32 -4.90 21.80
N LEU A 73 10.32 -4.72 20.93
CA LEU A 73 10.46 -3.53 20.09
C LEU A 73 9.26 -3.36 19.15
N TYR A 74 8.91 -4.42 18.41
CA TYR A 74 7.88 -4.33 17.37
C TYR A 74 6.45 -4.34 17.91
N THR A 75 6.26 -4.77 19.17
CA THR A 75 5.02 -4.51 19.92
C THR A 75 4.96 -3.05 20.34
N ARG A 76 6.04 -2.52 20.95
CA ARG A 76 6.09 -1.15 21.48
C ARG A 76 5.92 -0.08 20.40
N ASN A 77 6.48 -0.28 19.21
CA ASN A 77 6.33 0.66 18.09
C ASN A 77 5.05 0.42 17.25
N GLY A 78 4.24 -0.57 17.60
CA GLY A 78 2.96 -0.86 16.98
C GLY A 78 3.01 -1.60 15.63
N LEU A 79 4.19 -2.02 15.15
CA LEU A 79 4.30 -2.71 13.86
C LEU A 79 3.60 -4.07 13.85
N LEU A 80 3.67 -4.85 14.93
CA LEU A 80 2.99 -6.15 14.99
C LEU A 80 1.47 -5.96 14.90
N LYS A 81 0.90 -5.00 15.64
CA LYS A 81 -0.53 -4.66 15.58
C LYS A 81 -0.94 -4.14 14.19
N MET A 82 -0.10 -3.34 13.54
CA MET A 82 -0.34 -2.86 12.18
C MET A 82 -0.39 -4.03 11.17
N LEU A 83 0.51 -5.00 11.31
CA LEU A 83 0.55 -6.17 10.43
C LEU A 83 -0.64 -7.10 10.66
N GLU A 84 -1.13 -7.23 11.90
CA GLU A 84 -2.39 -7.92 12.21
C GLU A 84 -3.57 -7.31 11.45
N ARG A 85 -3.71 -5.98 11.48
CA ARG A 85 -4.71 -5.27 10.67
C ARG A 85 -4.52 -5.58 9.17
N ASN A 86 -3.29 -5.49 8.67
CA ASN A 86 -3.03 -5.70 7.24
C ASN A 86 -3.39 -7.12 6.77
N MET A 87 -3.10 -8.14 7.58
CA MET A 87 -3.47 -9.54 7.30
C MET A 87 -4.99 -9.74 7.20
N ALA A 88 -5.78 -8.98 7.95
CA ALA A 88 -7.24 -9.03 7.89
C ALA A 88 -7.80 -8.36 6.63
N VAL A 89 -7.05 -7.43 6.03
CA VAL A 89 -7.46 -6.70 4.82
C VAL A 89 -7.08 -7.45 3.55
N LYS A 90 -5.83 -7.91 3.43
CA LYS A 90 -5.35 -8.68 2.26
C LYS A 90 -4.08 -9.46 2.55
N GLN A 91 -3.68 -10.32 1.63
CA GLN A 91 -2.56 -11.26 1.84
C GLN A 91 -1.17 -10.59 1.90
N ALA A 92 -0.89 -9.66 0.98
CA ALA A 92 0.46 -9.12 0.78
C ALA A 92 0.41 -7.64 0.32
N PRO A 93 1.48 -6.87 0.54
CA PRO A 93 1.61 -5.55 -0.04
C PRO A 93 1.82 -5.66 -1.55
N GLU A 94 1.00 -4.95 -2.33
CA GLU A 94 1.06 -4.90 -3.78
C GLU A 94 1.72 -3.60 -4.28
N GLY A 95 2.52 -3.71 -5.35
CA GLY A 95 3.16 -2.58 -6.01
C GLY A 95 2.26 -2.02 -7.12
N TRP A 96 2.05 -0.71 -7.14
CA TRP A 96 1.21 -0.01 -8.14
C TRP A 96 1.66 -0.31 -9.57
N GLN A 97 2.96 -0.29 -9.80
CA GLN A 97 3.56 -0.51 -11.12
C GLN A 97 3.39 -1.96 -11.61
N HIS A 98 3.01 -2.90 -10.75
CA HIS A 98 2.83 -4.31 -11.11
C HIS A 98 1.37 -4.65 -11.47
N ASP A 99 0.40 -3.86 -11.01
CA ASP A 99 -1.00 -4.06 -11.37
C ASP A 99 -1.30 -3.42 -12.73
N ARG A 100 -1.45 -4.28 -13.75
CA ARG A 100 -1.76 -3.88 -15.13
C ARG A 100 -3.19 -4.29 -15.55
N GLU A 101 -3.89 -5.04 -14.72
CA GLU A 101 -5.19 -5.63 -15.05
C GLU A 101 -6.34 -4.76 -14.53
N HIS A 102 -6.16 -4.10 -13.38
CA HIS A 102 -7.22 -3.31 -12.79
C HIS A 102 -7.28 -1.88 -13.37
N HIS A 103 -8.50 -1.38 -13.49
CA HIS A 103 -8.78 0.00 -13.85
C HIS A 103 -9.44 0.72 -12.68
N PHE A 104 -9.03 1.96 -12.43
CA PHE A 104 -9.56 2.80 -11.37
C PHE A 104 -10.13 4.09 -11.95
N ASP A 105 -11.09 4.67 -11.24
CA ASP A 105 -11.66 5.97 -11.59
C ASP A 105 -10.97 7.08 -10.79
N VAL A 106 -10.54 6.76 -9.55
CA VAL A 106 -9.81 7.68 -8.66
C VAL A 106 -8.64 6.98 -7.97
N ALA A 107 -7.44 7.56 -8.02
CA ALA A 107 -6.29 7.18 -7.20
C ALA A 107 -6.03 8.26 -6.13
N VAL A 108 -5.99 7.86 -4.87
CA VAL A 108 -5.74 8.74 -3.72
C VAL A 108 -4.36 8.44 -3.17
N CYS A 109 -3.48 9.44 -3.21
CA CYS A 109 -2.10 9.39 -2.75
C CYS A 109 -1.98 10.11 -1.40
N PHE A 110 -1.07 9.62 -0.54
CA PHE A 110 -0.88 10.16 0.82
C PHE A 110 0.45 10.89 1.03
N GLU A 111 1.09 11.32 -0.06
CA GLU A 111 2.25 12.22 -0.11
C GLU A 111 2.57 12.60 -1.57
N GLU A 112 3.08 13.81 -1.79
CA GLU A 112 3.37 14.36 -3.12
C GLU A 112 4.26 13.44 -3.95
N LYS A 113 5.35 12.94 -3.37
CA LYS A 113 6.26 12.00 -4.05
C LYS A 113 5.59 10.70 -4.49
N VAL A 114 4.54 10.25 -3.81
CA VAL A 114 3.76 9.07 -4.25
C VAL A 114 2.88 9.44 -5.43
N MET A 115 2.24 10.60 -5.38
CA MET A 115 1.45 11.11 -6.50
C MET A 115 2.30 11.27 -7.76
N GLU A 116 3.49 11.87 -7.65
CA GLU A 116 4.43 12.01 -8.77
C GLU A 116 4.74 10.66 -9.43
N GLN A 117 5.04 9.63 -8.64
CA GLN A 117 5.33 8.28 -9.15
C GLN A 117 4.10 7.60 -9.76
N VAL A 118 2.90 7.81 -9.21
CA VAL A 118 1.65 7.31 -9.82
C VAL A 118 1.44 7.97 -11.17
N VAL A 119 1.59 9.30 -11.24
CA VAL A 119 1.41 10.07 -12.48
C VAL A 119 2.45 9.67 -13.52
N GLU A 120 3.72 9.56 -13.14
CA GLU A 120 4.81 9.13 -14.02
C GLU A 120 4.56 7.73 -14.59
N ASP A 121 4.24 6.75 -13.74
CA ASP A 121 3.95 5.40 -14.20
C ASP A 121 2.74 5.39 -15.14
N MET A 122 1.67 6.14 -14.85
CA MET A 122 0.50 6.24 -15.72
C MET A 122 0.78 6.91 -17.07
N HIS A 123 1.67 7.90 -17.13
CA HIS A 123 2.12 8.50 -18.41
C HIS A 123 2.94 7.53 -19.25
N ASN A 124 3.69 6.63 -18.60
CA ASN A 124 4.53 5.65 -19.28
C ASN A 124 3.77 4.40 -19.73
N ARG A 125 2.50 4.20 -19.32
CA ARG A 125 1.67 3.08 -19.79
C ARG A 125 1.05 3.41 -21.14
N GLU A 126 0.98 2.44 -22.03
CA GLU A 126 0.13 2.55 -23.22
C GLU A 126 -1.36 2.57 -22.80
N PRO A 127 -2.15 3.59 -23.20
CA PRO A 127 -3.56 3.65 -22.84
C PRO A 127 -4.36 2.54 -23.52
N SER A 128 -4.98 1.65 -22.73
CA SER A 128 -5.82 0.57 -23.28
C SER A 128 -7.28 0.96 -23.50
N THR A 129 -7.82 1.95 -22.78
CA THR A 129 -9.25 2.31 -22.83
C THR A 129 -9.55 3.79 -23.03
N MET A 130 -8.51 4.66 -23.02
CA MET A 130 -8.64 6.14 -23.03
C MET A 130 -9.52 6.73 -21.91
N LYS A 131 -9.88 5.93 -20.89
CA LYS A 131 -10.61 6.43 -19.72
C LYS A 131 -9.67 7.20 -18.81
N PRO A 132 -10.05 8.40 -18.34
CA PRO A 132 -9.21 9.18 -17.44
C PRO A 132 -9.14 8.53 -16.06
N LEU A 133 -8.00 8.70 -15.38
CA LEU A 133 -7.82 8.43 -13.96
C LEU A 133 -7.68 9.76 -13.24
N LEU A 134 -8.56 10.06 -12.27
CA LEU A 134 -8.38 11.20 -11.39
C LEU A 134 -7.35 10.86 -10.31
N VAL A 135 -6.26 11.61 -10.22
CA VAL A 135 -5.25 11.44 -9.17
C VAL A 135 -5.37 12.59 -8.16
N ILE A 136 -5.52 12.26 -6.88
CA ILE A 136 -5.67 13.22 -5.78
C ILE A 136 -4.57 12.95 -4.76
N ASN A 137 -3.91 14.00 -4.27
CA ASN A 137 -3.03 13.91 -3.11
C ASN A 137 -3.67 14.58 -1.89
N ILE A 138 -3.54 13.95 -0.72
CA ILE A 138 -4.00 14.44 0.59
C ILE A 138 -2.86 14.47 1.60
#